data_AF-A0AAD7JT77-F1
#
_entry.id   AF-A0AAD7JT77-F1
#
_cell.length_a   1.000
_cell.length_b   1.000
_cell.length_c   1.000
_cell.angle_alpha   90.00
_cell.angle_beta   90.00
_cell.angle_gamma   90.00
#
_symmetry.space_group_name_H-M   'P 1'
#
loop_
_entity.id
_entity.type
_entity.pdbx_description
1 polymer ?
#
loop_
_entity_poly.entity_id
_entity_poly.type
_entity_poly.pdbx_seq_one_letter_code
_entity_poly.pdbx_strand_id
1 'polypeptide(L)'
;MRASPLRRQLGGLVPPKIATPGLVSGNSGGGLGPLVDFYSKLPKGPAPTRMGGLKARYFSGKNASAAPVLALIGGLFLIGYTMDYQLHLKHHKNNAH
;
A
#
# COMPACT_ATOMS: atom_id res chain seq x y z
N MET A 1 17.46 40.49 53.75
CA MET A 1 18.20 39.29 54.20
C MET A 1 19.09 38.80 53.05
N ARG A 2 20.41 38.95 53.13
CA ARG A 2 21.35 38.47 52.09
C ARG A 2 21.61 36.98 52.28
N ALA A 3 21.47 36.18 51.23
CA ALA A 3 21.82 34.76 51.26
C ALA A 3 23.34 34.59 51.43
N SER A 4 23.78 33.64 52.25
CA SER A 4 25.20 33.33 52.44
C SER A 4 25.82 32.77 51.15
N PRO A 5 27.13 32.99 50.92
CA PRO A 5 27.83 32.47 49.73
C PRO A 5 27.68 30.94 49.60
N LEU A 6 27.70 30.20 50.71
CA LEU A 6 27.42 28.76 50.74
C LEU A 6 26.02 28.41 50.18
N ARG A 7 24.99 29.16 50.59
CA ARG A 7 23.61 28.94 50.12
C ARG A 7 23.46 29.23 48.64
N ARG A 8 24.22 30.19 48.11
CA ARG A 8 24.24 30.51 46.67
C ARG A 8 24.95 29.41 45.87
N GLN A 9 26.01 28.82 46.41
CA GLN A 9 26.72 27.67 45.83
C GLN A 9 25.85 26.41 45.77
N LEU A 10 24.97 26.22 46.75
CA LEU A 10 24.04 25.08 46.83
C LEU A 10 22.70 25.30 46.12
N GLY A 11 22.45 26.51 45.60
CA GLY A 11 21.16 26.90 45.01
C GLY A 11 20.79 26.19 43.70
N GLY A 12 21.76 25.55 43.03
CA GLY A 12 21.56 24.74 41.82
C GLY A 12 21.54 23.23 42.05
N LEU A 13 21.70 22.77 43.30
CA LEU A 13 21.77 21.34 43.63
C LEU A 13 20.42 20.64 43.49
N VAL A 14 19.33 21.38 43.74
CA VAL A 14 17.96 20.89 43.55
C VAL A 14 17.44 21.49 42.25
N PRO A 15 17.13 20.68 41.23
CA PRO A 15 16.57 21.19 39.99
C PRO A 15 15.24 21.91 40.28
N PRO A 16 14.96 23.04 39.61
CA PRO A 16 13.72 23.77 39.79
C PRO A 16 12.52 22.87 39.45
N LYS A 17 11.34 23.19 40.00
CA LYS A 17 10.09 22.50 39.64
C LYS A 17 9.83 22.66 38.14
N ILE A 18 10.19 21.64 37.37
CA ILE A 18 9.81 21.48 35.97
C ILE A 18 8.51 20.68 36.00
N ALA A 19 7.43 21.18 35.40
CA ALA A 19 6.14 20.49 35.39
C ALA A 19 6.22 19.09 34.75
N THR A 20 7.23 18.85 33.92
CA THR A 20 7.44 17.60 33.18
C THR A 20 8.93 17.44 32.81
N PRO A 21 9.78 16.91 33.72
CA PRO A 21 11.21 16.74 33.48
C PRO A 21 11.54 15.82 32.29
N GLY A 22 10.66 14.84 32.01
CA GLY A 22 10.84 13.91 30.91
C GLY A 22 10.81 14.57 29.52
N LEU A 23 10.13 15.72 29.36
CA LEU A 23 9.96 16.37 28.04
C LEU A 23 11.24 17.06 27.59
N VAL A 24 12.10 17.41 28.55
CA VAL A 24 13.36 18.11 28.31
C VAL A 24 14.49 17.13 28.01
N SER A 25 14.42 15.88 28.49
CA SER A 25 15.45 14.86 28.28
C SER A 25 15.26 14.00 27.02
N GLY A 26 14.38 14.42 26.10
CA GLY A 26 14.16 13.73 24.81
C GLY A 26 13.49 12.35 24.92
N ASN A 27 13.14 11.91 26.13
CA ASN A 27 12.62 10.58 26.40
C ASN A 27 11.16 10.60 26.89
N SER A 28 10.38 11.64 26.60
CA SER A 28 8.98 11.65 27.01
C SER A 28 8.00 12.13 25.97
N GLY A 29 6.84 11.50 26.04
CA GLY A 29 5.70 11.69 25.16
C GLY A 29 5.94 10.90 23.90
N GLY A 30 5.00 10.01 23.52
CA GLY A 30 5.01 9.43 22.18
C GLY A 30 5.30 10.56 21.21
N GLY A 31 6.40 10.43 20.45
CA GLY A 31 6.91 11.52 19.61
C GLY A 31 5.82 12.05 18.69
N LEU A 32 6.09 13.05 17.86
CA LEU A 32 5.07 13.63 16.95
C LEU A 32 4.38 12.61 16.01
N GLY A 33 4.73 11.32 16.04
CA GLY A 33 4.06 10.17 15.41
C GLY A 33 2.53 10.21 15.42
N PRO A 34 1.81 10.30 16.56
CA PRO A 34 0.35 10.37 16.55
C PRO A 34 -0.20 11.62 15.84
N LEU A 35 0.54 12.73 15.89
CA LEU A 35 0.17 13.97 15.20
C LEU A 35 0.39 13.81 13.68
N VAL A 36 1.52 13.26 13.26
CA VAL A 36 1.82 12.94 11.85
C VAL A 36 0.80 11.93 11.32
N ASP A 37 0.47 10.91 12.09
CA ASP A 37 -0.48 9.86 11.72
C ASP A 37 -1.90 10.45 11.57
N PHE A 38 -2.33 11.33 12.49
CA PHE A 38 -3.57 12.09 12.36
C PHE A 38 -3.61 12.92 11.06
N TYR A 39 -2.57 13.72 10.79
CA TYR A 39 -2.54 14.54 9.57
C TYR A 39 -2.41 13.69 8.28
N SER A 40 -1.79 12.52 8.36
CA SER A 40 -1.67 11.61 7.22
C SER A 40 -3.01 10.99 6.81
N LYS A 41 -3.90 10.77 7.78
CA LYS A 41 -5.21 10.12 7.66
C LYS A 41 -6.38 11.07 7.45
N LEU A 42 -6.15 12.39 7.48
CA LEU A 42 -7.16 13.38 7.10
C LEU A 42 -7.82 12.95 5.78
N PRO A 43 -9.16 13.02 5.65
CA PRO A 43 -9.86 12.60 4.45
C PRO A 43 -9.33 13.37 3.24
N LYS A 44 -8.47 12.71 2.47
CA LYS A 44 -8.05 13.17 1.16
C LYS A 44 -9.21 12.86 0.23
N GLY A 45 -9.52 13.77 -0.69
CA GLY A 45 -10.51 13.50 -1.73
C GLY A 45 -10.21 12.19 -2.47
N PRO A 46 -11.17 11.65 -3.24
CA PRO A 46 -11.00 10.38 -3.93
C PRO A 46 -9.69 10.39 -4.72
N ALA A 47 -8.86 9.38 -4.50
CA ALA A 47 -7.57 9.26 -5.17
C ALA A 47 -7.80 9.31 -6.71
N PRO A 48 -6.95 10.03 -7.46
CA PRO A 48 -7.11 10.14 -8.91
C PRO A 48 -7.15 8.73 -9.51
N THR A 49 -8.13 8.50 -10.39
CA THR A 49 -8.26 7.23 -11.09
C THR A 49 -7.04 7.06 -11.98
N ARG A 50 -6.08 6.23 -11.55
CA ARG A 50 -4.96 5.87 -12.40
C ARG A 50 -5.52 5.15 -13.62
N MET A 51 -5.12 5.56 -14.82
CA MET A 51 -5.39 4.83 -16.06
C MET A 51 -4.69 3.47 -15.97
N GLY A 52 -5.36 2.50 -15.36
CA GLY A 52 -4.79 1.19 -15.18
C GLY A 52 -4.96 0.37 -16.46
N GLY A 53 -3.93 -0.41 -16.80
CA GLY A 53 -3.94 -1.30 -17.96
C GLY A 53 -4.96 -2.44 -17.84
N LEU A 54 -4.72 -3.54 -18.54
CA LEU A 54 -5.64 -4.68 -18.62
C LEU A 54 -6.10 -5.17 -17.23
N LYS A 55 -5.20 -5.14 -16.23
CA LYS A 55 -5.50 -5.45 -14.83
C LYS A 55 -6.61 -4.57 -14.23
N ALA A 56 -6.54 -3.25 -14.40
CA ALA A 56 -7.56 -2.37 -13.82
C ALA A 56 -8.90 -2.42 -14.56
N ARG A 57 -8.88 -2.83 -15.83
CA ARG A 57 -10.08 -2.97 -16.65
C ARG A 57 -10.87 -4.24 -16.37
N TYR A 58 -10.20 -5.33 -16.01
CA TYR A 58 -10.89 -6.63 -15.87
C TYR A 58 -10.63 -7.38 -14.57
N PHE A 59 -9.65 -6.96 -13.76
CA PHE A 59 -9.19 -7.73 -12.60
C PHE A 59 -9.18 -6.93 -11.28
N SER A 60 -9.60 -5.66 -11.28
CA SER A 60 -9.58 -4.82 -10.07
C SER A 60 -10.94 -4.21 -9.72
N GLY A 61 -11.29 -4.32 -8.44
CA GLY A 61 -12.44 -3.63 -7.83
C GLY A 61 -13.76 -3.91 -8.53
N LYS A 62 -14.55 -2.87 -8.75
CA LYS A 62 -15.86 -2.91 -9.44
C LYS A 62 -15.81 -3.41 -10.88
N ASN A 63 -14.63 -3.44 -11.51
CA ASN A 63 -14.45 -3.91 -12.87
C ASN A 63 -13.93 -5.37 -12.93
N ALA A 64 -13.86 -6.06 -11.79
CA ALA A 64 -13.48 -7.47 -11.77
C ALA A 64 -14.53 -8.29 -12.53
N SER A 65 -14.10 -8.96 -13.61
CA SER A 65 -14.99 -9.66 -14.53
C SER A 65 -14.37 -10.97 -15.00
N ALA A 66 -15.22 -11.96 -15.31
CA ALA A 66 -14.83 -13.24 -15.89
C ALA A 66 -14.48 -13.15 -17.39
N ALA A 67 -14.65 -11.97 -18.02
CA ALA A 67 -14.40 -11.77 -19.45
C ALA A 67 -13.01 -12.24 -19.92
N PRO A 68 -11.89 -11.99 -19.21
CA PRO A 68 -10.58 -12.48 -19.63
C PRO A 68 -10.47 -14.00 -19.60
N VAL A 69 -11.17 -14.67 -18.68
CA VAL A 69 -11.19 -16.14 -18.59
C VAL A 69 -11.95 -16.72 -19.78
N LEU A 70 -13.11 -16.15 -20.11
CA LEU A 70 -13.88 -16.56 -21.28
C LEU A 70 -13.12 -16.30 -22.59
N ALA A 71 -12.43 -15.16 -22.69
CA ALA A 71 -11.59 -14.86 -23.83
C ALA A 71 -10.43 -15.86 -23.99
N LEU A 72 -9.81 -16.27 -22.88
CA LEU A 72 -8.76 -17.29 -22.88
C LEU A 72 -9.30 -18.64 -23.35
N ILE A 73 -10.45 -19.08 -22.81
CA ILE A 73 -11.11 -20.32 -23.22
C ILE A 73 -11.42 -20.30 -24.72
N GLY A 74 -12.05 -19.22 -25.21
CA GLY A 74 -12.35 -19.06 -26.64
C GLY A 74 -11.10 -19.05 -27.52
N GLY A 75 -10.02 -18.41 -27.06
CA GLY A 75 -8.73 -18.43 -27.74
C GLY A 75 -8.14 -19.83 -27.85
N LEU A 76 -8.19 -20.62 -26.79
CA LEU A 76 -7.71 -22.01 -26.79
C LEU A 76 -8.53 -22.88 -27.75
N PHE A 77 -9.86 -22.73 -27.80
CA PHE A 77 -10.70 -23.46 -28.74
C PHE A 77 -10.38 -23.11 -30.20
N LEU A 78 -10.20 -21.84 -30.52
CA LEU A 78 -9.81 -21.42 -31.87
C LEU A 78 -8.45 -21.97 -32.27
N ILE A 79 -7.45 -21.89 -31.39
CA ILE A 79 -6.12 -22.46 -31.65
C ILE A 79 -6.22 -23.98 -31.80
N GLY A 80 -6.94 -24.67 -30.92
CA GLY A 80 -7.17 -26.11 -31.00
C GLY A 80 -7.81 -26.53 -32.32
N TYR A 81 -8.90 -25.88 -32.70
CA TYR A 81 -9.61 -26.16 -33.95
C TYR A 81 -8.76 -25.89 -35.18
N THR A 82 -8.00 -24.80 -35.20
CA THR A 82 -7.10 -24.51 -36.34
C THR A 82 -6.00 -25.55 -36.47
N MET A 83 -5.40 -26.02 -35.37
CA MET A 83 -4.42 -27.10 -35.39
C MET A 83 -5.04 -28.41 -35.89
N ASP A 84 -6.18 -28.81 -35.34
CA ASP A 84 -6.89 -30.02 -35.73
C ASP A 84 -7.30 -29.98 -37.21
N TYR A 85 -7.75 -28.82 -37.69
CA TYR A 85 -8.07 -28.62 -39.10
C TYR A 85 -6.86 -28.79 -40.01
N GLN A 86 -5.71 -28.19 -39.67
CA GLN A 86 -4.50 -28.27 -40.50
C GLN A 86 -3.84 -29.64 -40.43
N LEU A 87 -3.81 -30.29 -39.28
CA LEU A 87 -3.08 -31.55 -39.08
C LEU A 87 -3.92 -32.78 -39.39
N HIS A 88 -5.23 -32.72 -39.17
CA HIS A 88 -6.12 -33.88 -39.28
C HIS A 88 -7.19 -33.66 -40.35
N LEU A 89 -8.16 -32.76 -40.13
CA LEU A 89 -9.39 -32.71 -40.93
C LEU A 89 -9.14 -32.43 -42.41
N LYS A 90 -8.16 -31.59 -42.74
CA LYS A 90 -7.85 -31.24 -44.13
C LYS A 90 -7.23 -32.39 -44.94
N HIS A 91 -6.55 -33.33 -44.28
CA HIS A 91 -5.90 -34.47 -44.94
C HIS A 91 -6.78 -35.72 -44.97
N HIS A 92 -7.90 -35.70 -44.24
CA HIS A 92 -8.79 -36.84 -44.03
C HIS A 92 -9.57 -37.31 -45.28
N LYS A 93 -9.54 -36.53 -46.37
CA LYS A 93 -10.23 -36.86 -47.63
C LYS A 93 -9.34 -37.49 -48.71
N ASN A 94 -8.02 -37.38 -48.59
CA ASN A 94 -7.07 -37.85 -49.62
C ASN A 94 -6.39 -39.19 -49.29
N ASN A 95 -6.65 -39.77 -48.12
CA ASN A 95 -6.22 -41.13 -47.77
C ASN A 95 -7.37 -41.81 -47.02
N ALA A 96 -7.91 -42.89 -47.57
CA ALA A 96 -8.73 -43.81 -46.79
C ALA A 96 -7.81 -44.48 -45.75
N HIS A 97 -8.28 -44.57 -44.51
CA HIS A 97 -7.69 -45.47 -43.53
C HIS A 97 -7.90 -46.91 -43.95
#